data_AF-A0A7W2A4I0-F1
#
_entry.id   AF-A0A7W2A4I0-F1
#
_cell.length_a   1.000
_cell.length_b   1.000
_cell.length_c   1.000
_cell.angle_alpha   90.00
_cell.angle_beta   90.00
_cell.angle_gamma   90.00
#
_symmetry.space_group_name_H-M   'P 1'
#
loop_
_entity.id
_entity.type
_entity.pdbx_description
1 polymer ?
#
loop_
_entity_poly.entity_id
_entity_poly.type
_entity_poly.pdbx_seq_one_letter_code
_entity_poly.pdbx_strand_id
1 'polypeptide(L)'
;MRPGRINTLPIWVGAALTATVLGCVIWAGLSPICDAAGACAPRWKLLANAPANELGDTLSGVGSVLAFIWVIVTVWMQSIQLQLQRRDMHAQQAETRRMTEATVVQARIYQQEQDERAEDRAGKELEALVDRLLTSAEFMQSWDGSGPLFAEQLKIKDEARRFDAVLDRMILEGRAVLSRVAGGEALLRLTPDDARQVALYLDEIDAIQPRLSRADRIWLTKFELAQATKVLDDLLAQPALWTDATEGP
;
A
#
# COMPACT_ATOMS: atom_id res chain seq x y z
N MET A 1 -17.41 27.65 -8.59
CA MET A 1 -18.60 27.06 -9.24
C MET A 1 -19.52 28.19 -9.66
N ARG A 2 -19.76 28.38 -10.97
CA ARG A 2 -20.83 29.28 -11.42
C ARG A 2 -22.15 28.53 -11.26
N PRO A 3 -23.19 29.10 -10.64
CA PRO A 3 -24.50 28.46 -10.60
C PRO A 3 -24.92 28.17 -12.04
N GLY A 4 -25.08 26.88 -12.36
CA GLY A 4 -25.51 26.46 -13.67
C GLY A 4 -26.84 27.13 -13.96
N ARG A 5 -26.92 27.90 -15.05
CA ARG A 5 -28.20 28.48 -15.49
C ARG A 5 -29.15 27.31 -15.71
N ILE A 6 -30.20 27.24 -14.89
CA ILE A 6 -31.26 26.26 -15.06
C ILE A 6 -31.85 26.52 -16.46
N ASN A 7 -31.79 25.53 -17.34
CA ASN A 7 -32.43 25.62 -18.64
C ASN A 7 -33.94 25.61 -18.43
N THR A 8 -34.53 26.80 -18.31
CA THR A 8 -35.98 27.01 -18.17
C THR A 8 -36.74 26.80 -19.49
N LEU A 9 -36.01 26.46 -20.55
CA LEU A 9 -36.54 26.26 -21.91
C LEU A 9 -37.71 25.24 -21.98
N PRO A 10 -37.68 24.07 -21.31
CA PRO A 10 -38.79 23.12 -21.33
C PRO A 10 -40.08 23.69 -20.71
N ILE A 11 -39.95 24.52 -19.67
CA ILE A 11 -41.09 25.15 -18.98
C ILE A 11 -41.75 26.17 -19.92
N TRP A 12 -40.95 26.99 -20.59
CA TRP A 12 -41.46 27.95 -21.58
C TRP A 12 -42.12 27.28 -22.78
N VAL A 13 -41.54 26.16 -23.27
CA VAL A 13 -42.15 25.36 -24.34
C VAL A 13 -43.49 24.76 -23.88
N GLY A 14 -43.55 24.21 -22.66
CA GLY A 14 -44.80 23.68 -22.08
C GLY A 14 -45.88 24.76 -21.92
N ALA A 15 -45.50 25.94 -21.44
CA ALA A 15 -46.40 27.09 -21.31
C ALA A 15 -46.90 27.58 -22.68
N ALA A 16 -46.02 27.68 -23.68
CA ALA A 16 -46.38 28.09 -25.03
C ALA A 16 -47.32 27.09 -25.73
N LEU A 17 -47.08 25.78 -25.55
CA LEU A 17 -47.97 24.74 -26.06
C LEU A 17 -49.33 24.78 -25.36
N THR A 18 -49.35 24.96 -24.04
CA THR A 18 -50.59 25.11 -23.27
C THR A 18 -51.40 26.33 -23.74
N ALA A 19 -50.74 27.48 -23.92
CA ALA A 19 -51.37 28.69 -24.43
C ALA A 19 -51.93 28.51 -25.84
N THR A 20 -51.20 27.78 -26.71
CA THR A 20 -51.67 27.42 -28.05
C THR A 20 -52.94 26.56 -27.99
N VAL A 21 -52.96 25.51 -27.17
CA VAL A 21 -54.13 24.63 -27.01
C VAL A 21 -55.33 25.42 -26.48
N LEU A 22 -55.14 26.23 -25.44
CA LEU A 22 -56.21 27.07 -24.89
C LEU A 22 -56.71 28.09 -25.92
N GLY A 23 -55.81 28.71 -26.68
CA GLY A 23 -56.15 29.61 -27.78
C GLY A 23 -57.00 28.91 -28.84
N CYS A 24 -56.65 27.68 -29.25
CA CYS A 24 -57.45 26.88 -30.17
C CYS A 24 -58.83 26.53 -29.62
N VAL A 25 -58.95 26.20 -28.33
CA VAL A 25 -60.24 25.91 -27.67
C VAL A 25 -61.12 27.16 -27.62
N ILE A 26 -60.57 28.31 -27.23
CA ILE A 26 -61.29 29.59 -27.20
C ILE A 26 -61.74 29.98 -28.61
N TRP A 27 -60.84 29.87 -29.59
CA TRP A 27 -61.14 30.13 -31.00
C TRP A 27 -62.28 29.24 -31.51
N ALA A 28 -62.22 27.94 -31.24
CA ALA A 28 -63.28 27.00 -31.61
C ALA A 28 -64.61 27.33 -30.92
N GLY A 29 -64.59 27.72 -29.64
CA GLY A 29 -65.79 28.10 -28.89
C GLY A 29 -66.46 29.40 -29.38
N LEU A 30 -65.68 30.31 -29.96
CA LEU A 30 -66.18 31.55 -30.56
C LEU A 30 -66.70 31.37 -31.99
N SER A 31 -66.39 30.26 -32.67
CA SER A 31 -66.89 30.01 -34.01
C SER A 31 -68.44 29.93 -34.02
N PRO A 32 -69.12 30.63 -34.94
CA PRO A 32 -70.57 30.58 -35.03
C PRO A 32 -71.05 29.24 -35.62
N ILE A 33 -72.18 28.73 -35.12
CA ILE A 33 -72.98 27.70 -35.78
C ILE A 33 -74.31 28.34 -36.14
N CYS A 34 -74.77 28.12 -37.38
CA CYS A 34 -76.08 28.55 -37.83
C CYS A 34 -77.02 27.34 -37.89
N ASP A 35 -78.23 27.50 -37.37
CA ASP A 35 -79.27 26.47 -37.45
C ASP A 35 -79.96 26.45 -38.82
N ALA A 36 -80.84 25.47 -39.05
CA ALA A 36 -81.61 25.35 -40.30
C ALA A 36 -82.58 26.52 -40.52
N ALA A 37 -82.86 27.33 -39.49
CA ALA A 37 -83.70 28.52 -39.55
C ALA A 37 -82.89 29.81 -39.84
N GLY A 38 -81.57 29.70 -39.97
CA GLY A 38 -80.68 30.83 -40.28
C GLY A 38 -80.26 31.66 -39.06
N ALA A 39 -80.59 31.25 -37.83
CA ALA A 39 -80.12 31.91 -36.63
C ALA A 39 -78.71 31.41 -36.28
N CYS A 40 -77.75 32.33 -36.21
CA CYS A 40 -76.36 32.01 -35.85
C CYS A 40 -76.09 32.34 -34.38
N ALA A 41 -75.59 31.37 -33.63
CA ALA A 41 -75.16 31.54 -32.25
C ALA A 41 -73.73 31.03 -32.06
N PRO A 42 -72.93 31.65 -31.17
CA PRO A 42 -71.59 31.16 -30.87
C PRO A 42 -71.65 29.84 -30.09
N ARG A 43 -70.74 28.91 -30.39
CA ARG A 43 -70.71 27.55 -29.78
C ARG A 43 -70.66 27.56 -28.26
N TRP A 44 -70.02 28.55 -27.65
CA TRP A 44 -69.97 28.64 -26.18
C TRP A 44 -71.35 28.79 -25.53
N LYS A 45 -72.31 29.45 -26.20
CA LYS A 45 -73.67 29.62 -25.67
C LYS A 45 -74.43 28.29 -25.69
N LEU A 46 -74.14 27.44 -26.67
CA LEU A 46 -74.67 26.08 -26.73
C LEU A 46 -74.05 25.23 -25.61
N LEU A 47 -72.72 25.33 -25.44
CA LEU A 47 -71.98 24.59 -24.41
C LEU A 47 -72.42 24.97 -22.98
N ALA A 48 -72.71 26.25 -22.73
CA ALA A 48 -73.18 26.72 -21.42
C ALA A 48 -74.59 26.24 -21.05
N ASN A 49 -75.41 25.90 -22.06
CA ASN A 49 -76.76 25.36 -21.88
C ASN A 49 -76.81 23.83 -22.05
N ALA A 50 -75.68 23.19 -22.35
CA ALA A 50 -75.60 21.75 -22.56
C ALA A 50 -75.81 20.98 -21.24
N PRO A 51 -76.37 19.77 -21.29
CA PRO A 51 -76.46 18.90 -20.12
C PRO A 51 -75.06 18.62 -19.56
N ALA A 52 -74.95 18.51 -18.23
CA ALA A 52 -73.68 18.42 -17.51
C ALA A 52 -72.73 17.32 -18.03
N ASN A 53 -73.27 16.25 -18.62
CA ASN A 53 -72.50 15.17 -19.24
C ASN A 53 -71.66 15.64 -20.43
N GLU A 54 -72.23 16.43 -21.35
CA GLU A 54 -71.53 16.89 -22.55
C GLU A 54 -70.44 17.93 -22.23
N LEU A 55 -70.68 18.74 -21.19
CA LEU A 55 -69.67 19.66 -20.66
C LEU A 55 -68.50 18.89 -20.03
N GLY A 56 -68.79 17.78 -19.36
CA GLY A 56 -67.79 16.86 -18.82
C GLY A 56 -66.89 16.26 -19.91
N ASP A 57 -67.49 15.76 -21.00
CA ASP A 57 -66.74 15.14 -22.11
C ASP A 57 -65.78 16.13 -22.79
N THR A 58 -66.22 17.36 -23.01
CA THR A 58 -65.39 18.40 -23.64
C THR A 58 -64.25 18.87 -22.72
N LEU A 59 -64.52 19.06 -21.43
CA LEU A 59 -63.49 19.41 -20.44
C LEU A 59 -62.48 18.27 -20.24
N SER A 60 -62.94 17.03 -20.21
CA SER A 60 -62.08 15.84 -20.12
C SER A 60 -61.16 15.74 -21.32
N GLY A 61 -61.66 15.99 -22.54
CA GLY A 61 -60.87 16.03 -23.75
C GLY A 61 -59.72 17.05 -23.68
N VAL A 62 -60.02 18.30 -23.32
CA VAL A 62 -59.00 19.36 -23.19
C VAL A 62 -58.03 19.06 -22.04
N GLY A 63 -58.54 18.58 -20.91
CA GLY A 63 -57.73 18.17 -19.76
C GLY A 63 -56.74 17.07 -20.10
N SER A 64 -57.15 16.08 -20.90
CA SER A 64 -56.27 14.97 -21.30
C SER A 64 -55.07 15.44 -22.14
N VAL A 65 -55.29 16.36 -23.09
CA VAL A 65 -54.23 16.90 -23.95
C VAL A 65 -53.26 17.76 -23.15
N LEU A 66 -53.78 18.61 -22.24
CA LEU A 66 -52.94 19.42 -21.36
C LEU A 66 -52.10 18.55 -20.42
N ALA A 67 -52.69 17.51 -19.83
CA ALA A 67 -51.96 16.56 -18.99
C ALA A 67 -50.84 15.88 -19.78
N PHE A 68 -51.11 15.45 -21.02
CA PHE A 68 -50.11 14.82 -21.87
C PHE A 68 -48.92 15.74 -22.21
N ILE A 69 -49.19 17.01 -22.52
CA ILE A 69 -48.13 18.02 -22.75
C ILE A 69 -47.21 18.12 -21.54
N TRP A 70 -47.78 18.22 -20.34
CA TRP A 70 -47.01 18.33 -19.10
C TRP A 70 -46.20 17.06 -18.80
N VAL A 71 -46.74 15.87 -19.09
CA VAL A 71 -45.97 14.62 -18.99
C VAL A 71 -44.73 14.67 -19.88
N ILE A 72 -44.84 15.09 -21.14
CA ILE A 72 -43.68 15.23 -22.04
C ILE A 72 -42.66 16.23 -21.48
N VAL A 73 -43.11 17.39 -21.00
CA VAL A 73 -42.24 18.42 -20.42
C VAL A 73 -41.49 17.88 -19.21
N THR A 74 -42.15 17.14 -18.32
CA THR A 74 -41.50 16.54 -17.15
C THR A 74 -40.47 15.49 -17.52
N VAL A 75 -40.76 14.59 -18.48
CA VAL A 75 -39.80 13.59 -18.98
C VAL A 75 -38.61 14.26 -19.67
N TRP A 76 -38.84 15.33 -20.43
CA TRP A 76 -37.76 16.10 -21.04
C TRP A 76 -36.88 16.79 -20.00
N MET A 77 -37.47 17.38 -18.97
CA MET A 77 -36.71 17.96 -17.87
C MET A 77 -35.85 16.90 -17.15
N GLN A 78 -36.41 15.72 -16.88
CA GLN A 78 -35.68 14.60 -16.27
C GLN A 78 -34.53 14.10 -17.14
N SER A 79 -34.69 14.05 -18.47
CA SER A 79 -33.63 13.58 -19.36
C SER A 79 -32.41 14.51 -19.38
N ILE A 80 -32.64 15.83 -19.28
CA ILE A 80 -31.57 16.83 -19.16
C ILE A 80 -30.80 16.66 -17.84
N GLN A 81 -31.51 16.43 -16.73
CA GLN A 81 -30.89 16.22 -15.42
C GLN A 81 -29.98 14.98 -15.43
N LEU A 82 -30.44 13.87 -16.01
CA LEU A 82 -29.64 12.64 -16.11
C LEU A 82 -28.39 12.83 -16.97
N GLN A 83 -28.46 13.62 -18.04
CA GLN A 83 -27.28 13.91 -18.87
C GLN A 83 -26.23 14.73 -18.12
N LEU A 84 -26.65 15.73 -17.34
CA LEU A 84 -25.74 16.52 -16.51
C LEU A 84 -25.10 15.66 -15.42
N GLN A 85 -25.91 14.84 -14.73
CA GLN A 85 -25.41 13.94 -13.69
C GLN A 85 -24.37 12.95 -14.24
N ARG A 86 -24.57 12.39 -15.45
CA ARG A 86 -23.59 11.51 -16.09
C ARG A 86 -22.27 12.23 -16.39
N ARG A 87 -22.32 13.47 -16.87
CA ARG A 87 -21.11 14.27 -17.12
C ARG A 87 -20.33 14.53 -15.84
N ASP A 88 -21.03 14.88 -14.76
CA ASP A 88 -20.41 15.13 -13.46
C ASP A 88 -19.81 13.84 -12.88
N MET A 89 -20.49 12.70 -13.01
CA MET A 89 -19.95 11.40 -12.59
C MET A 89 -18.68 11.03 -13.37
N HIS A 90 -18.63 11.27 -14.68
CA HIS A 90 -17.41 11.02 -15.46
C HIS A 90 -16.25 11.92 -15.06
N ALA A 91 -16.51 13.20 -14.76
CA ALA A 91 -15.50 14.11 -14.23
C ALA A 91 -14.98 13.63 -12.86
N GLN A 92 -15.88 13.26 -11.95
CA GLN A 92 -15.52 12.72 -10.62
C GLN A 92 -14.72 11.42 -10.70
N GLN A 93 -15.08 10.52 -11.62
CA GLN A 93 -14.33 9.28 -11.86
C GLN A 93 -12.90 9.56 -12.33
N ALA A 94 -12.71 10.54 -13.22
CA ALA A 94 -11.39 10.93 -13.70
C ALA A 94 -10.52 11.52 -12.56
N GLU A 95 -11.11 12.36 -11.70
CA GLU A 95 -10.41 12.89 -10.52
C GLU A 95 -10.08 11.80 -9.49
N THR A 96 -11.02 10.88 -9.25
CA THR A 96 -10.81 9.75 -8.33
C THR A 96 -9.67 8.86 -8.83
N ARG A 97 -9.59 8.58 -10.14
CA ARG A 97 -8.48 7.81 -10.73
C ARG A 97 -7.12 8.48 -10.47
N ARG A 98 -7.03 9.79 -10.71
CA ARG A 98 -5.80 10.56 -10.42
C ARG A 98 -5.43 10.52 -8.95
N MET A 99 -6.41 10.60 -8.06
CA MET A 99 -6.19 10.46 -6.62
C MET A 99 -5.67 9.06 -6.26
N THR A 100 -6.27 8.00 -6.80
CA THR A 100 -5.81 6.62 -6.56
C THR A 100 -4.39 6.39 -7.08
N GLU A 101 -4.04 6.93 -8.25
CA GLU A 101 -2.69 6.85 -8.81
C GLU A 101 -1.67 7.53 -7.88
N ALA A 102 -1.99 8.73 -7.37
CA ALA A 102 -1.14 9.43 -6.42
C ALA A 102 -0.97 8.65 -5.10
N THR A 103 -2.05 8.04 -4.59
CA THR A 103 -1.98 7.20 -3.38
C THR A 103 -1.13 5.95 -3.59
N VAL A 104 -1.20 5.31 -4.76
CA VAL A 104 -0.35 4.15 -5.09
C VAL A 104 1.12 4.53 -5.15
N VAL A 105 1.45 5.67 -5.75
CA VAL A 105 2.84 6.18 -5.78
C VAL A 105 3.34 6.48 -4.36
N GLN A 106 2.53 7.15 -3.54
CA GLN A 106 2.87 7.44 -2.15
C GLN A 106 3.07 6.16 -1.32
N ALA A 107 2.22 5.16 -1.49
CA ALA A 107 2.35 3.87 -0.81
C ALA A 107 3.67 3.16 -1.17
N ARG A 108 4.08 3.22 -2.45
CA ARG A 108 5.37 2.67 -2.90
C ARG A 108 6.56 3.39 -2.27
N ILE A 109 6.53 4.73 -2.20
CA ILE A 109 7.59 5.52 -1.57
C ILE A 109 7.71 5.16 -0.08
N TYR A 110 6.59 5.04 0.63
CA TYR A 110 6.62 4.63 2.03
C TYR A 110 7.15 3.21 2.24
N GLN A 111 6.78 2.26 1.38
CA GLN A 111 7.33 0.90 1.44
C GLN A 111 8.84 0.91 1.27
N GLN A 112 9.33 1.62 0.24
CA GLN A 112 10.76 1.77 0.00
C GLN A 112 11.49 2.42 1.18
N GLU A 113 10.94 3.48 1.77
CA GLU A 113 11.55 4.14 2.93
C GLU A 113 11.57 3.22 4.17
N GLN A 114 10.55 2.37 4.35
CA GLN A 114 10.54 1.38 5.44
C GLN A 114 11.58 0.29 5.23
N ASP A 115 11.76 -0.17 4.00
CA ASP A 115 12.79 -1.14 3.64
C ASP A 115 14.19 -0.54 3.86
N GLU A 116 14.44 0.68 3.39
CA GLU A 116 15.71 1.40 3.62
C GLU A 116 15.99 1.57 5.13
N ARG A 117 15.00 1.95 5.94
CA ARG A 117 15.15 2.04 7.41
C ARG A 117 15.34 0.68 8.08
N ALA A 118 14.82 -0.39 7.49
CA ALA A 118 15.03 -1.75 8.01
C ALA A 118 16.46 -2.21 7.71
N GLU A 119 16.96 -1.95 6.50
CA GLU A 119 18.34 -2.20 6.09
C GLU A 119 19.33 -1.38 6.94
N ASP A 120 19.09 -0.08 7.13
CA ASP A 120 19.93 0.79 7.98
C ASP A 120 20.01 0.30 9.43
N ARG A 121 18.88 -0.16 9.99
CA ARG A 121 18.85 -0.73 11.35
C ARG A 121 19.64 -2.02 11.41
N ALA A 122 19.49 -2.89 10.41
CA ALA A 122 20.22 -4.14 10.35
C ALA A 122 21.73 -3.90 10.15
N GLY A 123 22.13 -2.91 9.35
CA GLY A 123 23.54 -2.54 9.15
C GLY A 123 24.19 -2.04 10.45
N LYS A 124 23.51 -1.19 11.21
CA LYS A 124 23.99 -0.74 12.54
C LYS A 124 24.08 -1.89 13.55
N GLU A 125 23.13 -2.81 13.49
CA GLU A 125 23.13 -4.01 14.33
C GLU A 125 24.31 -4.93 13.95
N LEU A 126 24.60 -5.12 12.66
CA LEU A 126 25.78 -5.84 12.19
C LEU A 126 27.09 -5.17 12.66
N GLU A 127 27.24 -3.87 12.50
CA GLU A 127 28.43 -3.13 12.95
C GLU A 127 28.67 -3.33 14.45
N ALA A 128 27.60 -3.22 15.26
CA ALA A 128 27.69 -3.48 16.69
C ALA A 128 28.04 -4.93 17.04
N LEU A 129 27.55 -5.92 16.27
CA LEU A 129 27.89 -7.33 16.46
C LEU A 129 29.34 -7.62 16.07
N VAL A 130 29.82 -7.05 14.96
CA VAL A 130 31.21 -7.17 14.51
C VAL A 130 32.16 -6.57 15.55
N ASP A 131 31.88 -5.37 16.06
CA ASP A 131 32.70 -4.73 17.09
C ASP A 131 32.76 -5.57 18.39
N ARG A 132 31.62 -6.12 18.82
CA ARG A 132 31.56 -7.03 19.98
C ARG A 132 32.33 -8.33 19.75
N LEU A 133 32.19 -8.93 18.57
CA LEU A 133 32.94 -10.13 18.20
C LEU A 133 34.45 -9.83 18.26
N LEU A 134 34.90 -8.76 17.61
CA LEU A 134 36.30 -8.36 17.58
C LEU A 134 36.85 -8.09 18.98
N THR A 135 36.08 -7.40 19.81
CA THR A 135 36.41 -7.14 21.21
C THR A 135 36.53 -8.46 21.99
N SER A 136 35.57 -9.37 21.84
CA SER A 136 35.64 -10.68 22.52
C SER A 136 36.80 -11.54 22.03
N ALA A 137 37.13 -11.47 20.74
CA ALA A 137 38.27 -12.14 20.16
C ALA A 137 39.59 -11.57 20.70
N GLU A 138 39.70 -10.26 20.91
CA GLU A 138 40.89 -9.64 21.53
C GLU A 138 41.19 -10.20 22.93
N PHE A 139 40.16 -10.50 23.72
CA PHE A 139 40.31 -11.08 25.04
C PHE A 139 40.61 -12.58 25.01
N MET A 140 40.41 -13.27 23.88
CA MET A 140 40.85 -14.65 23.74
C MET A 140 42.38 -14.72 23.83
N GLN A 141 42.86 -15.33 24.90
CA GLN A 141 44.24 -15.79 24.93
C GLN A 141 44.45 -16.82 23.82
N SER A 142 45.63 -16.79 23.22
CA SER A 142 45.99 -17.78 22.22
C SER A 142 45.84 -19.18 22.78
N TRP A 143 45.36 -20.11 21.94
CA TRP A 143 45.07 -21.49 22.34
C TRP A 143 46.31 -22.25 22.84
N ASP A 144 47.50 -21.69 22.65
CA ASP A 144 48.78 -22.22 23.10
C ASP A 144 49.42 -21.42 24.25
N GLY A 145 48.75 -20.39 24.78
CA GLY A 145 49.24 -19.52 25.85
C GLY A 145 50.40 -18.60 25.47
N SER A 146 50.74 -18.51 24.18
CA SER A 146 51.82 -17.65 23.67
C SER A 146 51.53 -16.14 23.69
N GLY A 147 50.29 -15.72 23.97
CA GLY A 147 49.92 -14.32 24.13
C GLY A 147 48.49 -14.03 23.69
N PRO A 148 48.11 -12.77 23.46
CA PRO A 148 46.83 -12.45 22.84
C PRO A 148 46.84 -12.91 21.39
N LEU A 149 45.83 -13.68 21.02
CA LEU A 149 45.74 -14.42 19.75
C LEU A 149 45.73 -13.50 18.52
N PHE A 150 45.24 -12.27 18.70
CA PHE A 150 45.01 -11.31 17.61
C PHE A 150 45.74 -9.97 17.78
N ALA A 151 46.76 -9.90 18.66
CA ALA A 151 47.44 -8.64 19.00
C ALA A 151 47.96 -7.84 17.79
N GLU A 152 48.40 -8.53 16.73
CA GLU A 152 48.92 -7.87 15.52
C GLU A 152 47.79 -7.46 14.56
N GLN A 153 46.76 -8.30 14.44
CA GLN A 153 45.59 -8.06 13.59
C GLN A 153 44.78 -6.85 14.06
N LEU A 154 44.76 -6.59 15.36
CA LEU A 154 44.06 -5.43 15.96
C LEU A 154 44.67 -4.08 15.54
N LYS A 155 45.90 -4.05 15.03
CA LYS A 155 46.52 -2.83 14.49
C LYS A 155 45.97 -2.44 13.11
N ILE A 156 45.21 -3.32 12.47
CA ILE A 156 44.59 -3.04 11.17
C ILE A 156 43.47 -2.01 11.37
N LYS A 157 43.63 -0.83 10.76
CA LYS A 157 42.66 0.28 10.86
C LYS A 157 41.36 0.03 10.11
N ASP A 158 41.41 -0.81 9.09
CA ASP A 158 40.25 -1.17 8.28
C ASP A 158 39.50 -2.31 8.96
N GLU A 159 38.30 -2.03 9.45
CA GLU A 159 37.51 -2.98 10.23
C GLU A 159 37.17 -4.25 9.43
N ALA A 160 36.88 -4.13 8.15
CA ALA A 160 36.58 -5.27 7.31
C ALA A 160 37.78 -6.21 7.15
N ARG A 161 38.98 -5.64 6.95
CA ARG A 161 40.22 -6.43 6.91
C ARG A 161 40.59 -7.01 8.28
N ARG A 162 40.27 -6.30 9.35
CA ARG A 162 40.49 -6.78 10.72
C ARG A 162 39.60 -7.97 11.02
N PHE A 163 38.32 -7.89 10.67
CA PHE A 163 37.37 -8.99 10.76
C PHE A 163 37.80 -10.22 9.95
N ASP A 164 38.23 -10.01 8.70
CA ASP A 164 38.81 -11.04 7.83
C ASP A 164 39.96 -11.79 8.52
N ALA A 165 40.94 -11.02 8.98
CA ALA A 165 42.15 -11.56 9.58
C ALA A 165 41.88 -12.30 10.88
N VAL A 166 40.88 -11.86 11.66
CA VAL A 166 40.45 -12.54 12.89
C VAL A 166 39.78 -13.87 12.56
N LEU A 167 38.86 -13.91 11.60
CA LEU A 167 38.16 -15.14 11.22
C LEU A 167 39.09 -16.17 10.59
N ASP A 168 39.94 -15.76 9.64
CA ASP A 168 40.92 -16.65 9.01
C ASP A 168 41.84 -17.27 10.06
N ARG A 169 42.32 -16.45 11.00
CA ARG A 169 43.21 -16.91 12.06
C ARG A 169 42.50 -17.85 13.03
N MET A 170 41.25 -17.57 13.38
CA MET A 170 40.44 -18.42 14.23
C MET A 170 40.18 -19.79 13.59
N ILE A 171 39.83 -19.83 12.30
CA ILE A 171 39.65 -21.08 11.55
C ILE A 171 40.96 -21.87 11.51
N LEU A 172 42.08 -21.20 11.20
CA LEU A 172 43.38 -21.84 11.06
C LEU A 172 43.88 -22.41 12.39
N GLU A 173 43.87 -21.61 13.46
CA GLU A 173 44.33 -22.04 14.79
C GLU A 173 43.39 -23.08 15.39
N GLY A 174 42.07 -22.91 15.25
CA GLY A 174 41.11 -23.89 15.76
C GLY A 174 41.30 -25.27 15.13
N ARG A 175 41.54 -25.33 13.81
CA ARG A 175 41.89 -26.60 13.14
C ARG A 175 43.21 -27.19 13.63
N ALA A 176 44.22 -26.37 13.88
CA ALA A 176 45.52 -26.82 14.40
C ALA A 176 45.42 -27.32 15.85
N VAL A 177 44.53 -26.75 16.65
CA VAL A 177 44.20 -27.23 18.00
C VAL A 177 43.50 -28.58 17.92
N LEU A 178 42.45 -28.69 17.09
CA LEU A 178 41.72 -29.95 16.90
C LEU A 178 42.63 -31.09 16.44
N SER A 179 43.59 -30.82 15.53
CA SER A 179 44.52 -31.84 15.06
C SER A 179 45.52 -32.30 16.13
N ARG A 180 45.98 -31.39 16.99
CA ARG A 180 46.85 -31.71 18.15
C ARG A 180 46.13 -32.54 19.21
N VAL A 181 44.89 -32.18 19.54
CA VAL A 181 44.03 -32.95 20.45
C VAL A 181 43.79 -34.36 19.92
N ALA A 182 43.50 -34.49 18.62
CA ALA A 182 43.36 -35.79 17.97
C ALA A 182 44.66 -36.64 18.03
N GLY A 183 45.82 -35.99 18.12
CA GLY A 183 47.13 -36.61 18.33
C GLY A 183 47.46 -36.93 19.78
N GLY A 184 46.60 -36.59 20.74
CA GLY A 184 46.81 -36.82 22.18
C GLY A 184 47.69 -35.79 22.88
N GLU A 185 47.93 -34.62 22.28
CA GLU A 185 48.69 -33.55 22.89
C GLU A 185 47.86 -32.80 23.94
N ALA A 186 48.43 -32.61 25.14
CA ALA A 186 47.79 -31.83 26.20
C ALA A 186 48.01 -30.34 25.93
N LEU A 187 46.92 -29.60 25.68
CA LEU A 187 46.97 -28.17 25.41
C LEU A 187 46.70 -27.33 26.67
N LEU A 188 47.15 -26.08 26.62
CA LEU A 188 46.93 -25.09 27.68
C LEU A 188 45.43 -24.81 27.81
N ARG A 189 44.96 -24.66 29.05
CA ARG A 189 43.53 -24.51 29.34
C ARG A 189 42.96 -23.24 28.76
N LEU A 190 41.85 -23.36 28.06
CA LEU A 190 41.01 -22.24 27.69
C LEU A 190 39.74 -22.22 28.51
N THR A 191 39.20 -21.02 28.68
CA THR A 191 37.89 -20.75 29.23
C THR A 191 36.83 -21.05 28.16
N PRO A 192 35.93 -22.04 28.37
CA PRO A 192 34.89 -22.38 27.39
C PRO A 192 33.91 -21.24 27.13
N ASP A 193 33.80 -20.31 28.08
CA ASP A 193 32.88 -19.18 28.01
C ASP A 193 33.23 -18.21 26.87
N ASP A 194 34.52 -17.94 26.62
CA ASP A 194 34.92 -17.02 25.54
C ASP A 194 34.62 -17.61 24.16
N ALA A 195 34.91 -18.90 23.97
CA ALA A 195 34.64 -19.62 22.74
C ALA A 195 33.13 -19.71 22.45
N ARG A 196 32.32 -19.93 23.48
CA ARG A 196 30.84 -19.88 23.37
C ARG A 196 30.37 -18.48 23.00
N GLN A 197 30.93 -17.45 23.62
CA GLN A 197 30.51 -16.07 23.36
C GLN A 197 30.79 -15.66 21.90
N VAL A 198 31.93 -16.06 21.34
CA VAL A 198 32.26 -15.81 19.93
C VAL A 198 31.34 -16.60 19.01
N ALA A 199 31.08 -17.88 19.29
CA ALA A 199 30.13 -18.67 18.50
C ALA A 199 28.73 -18.03 18.46
N LEU A 200 28.24 -17.55 19.62
CA LEU A 200 26.97 -16.83 19.72
C LEU A 200 26.93 -15.59 18.83
N TYR A 201 28.00 -14.78 18.81
CA TYR A 201 28.04 -13.61 17.94
C TYR A 201 28.10 -13.96 16.45
N LEU A 202 28.79 -15.04 16.06
CA LEU A 202 28.78 -15.50 14.66
C LEU A 202 27.39 -15.96 14.23
N ASP A 203 26.69 -16.68 15.09
CA ASP A 203 25.30 -17.10 14.86
C ASP A 203 24.36 -15.90 14.73
N GLU A 204 24.51 -14.88 15.59
CA GLU A 204 23.72 -13.64 15.50
C GLU A 204 24.01 -12.88 14.20
N ILE A 205 25.27 -12.84 13.75
CA ILE A 205 25.68 -12.24 12.47
C ILE A 205 25.08 -13.01 11.28
N ASP A 206 25.04 -14.34 11.33
CA ASP A 206 24.41 -15.14 10.27
C ASP A 206 22.89 -14.93 10.24
N ALA A 207 22.25 -14.89 11.42
CA ALA A 207 20.81 -14.72 11.57
C ALA A 207 20.30 -13.36 11.02
N ILE A 208 21.11 -12.30 11.10
CA ILE A 208 20.73 -10.98 10.56
C ILE A 208 20.94 -10.86 9.05
N GLN A 209 21.71 -11.76 8.43
CA GLN A 209 22.08 -11.68 7.02
C GLN A 209 20.90 -11.42 6.06
N PRO A 210 19.72 -12.05 6.18
CA PRO A 210 18.61 -11.81 5.25
C PRO A 210 18.09 -10.37 5.25
N ARG A 211 18.27 -9.65 6.37
CA ARG A 211 17.77 -8.29 6.60
C ARG A 211 18.76 -7.20 6.16
N LEU A 212 19.98 -7.59 5.82
CA LEU A 212 21.03 -6.67 5.41
C LEU A 212 20.89 -6.23 3.96
N SER A 213 21.54 -5.11 3.66
CA SER A 213 21.70 -4.62 2.29
C SER A 213 22.36 -5.69 1.41
N ARG A 214 22.12 -5.62 0.11
CA ARG A 214 22.75 -6.57 -0.84
C ARG A 214 24.28 -6.53 -0.77
N ALA A 215 24.87 -5.36 -0.55
CA ALA A 215 26.31 -5.20 -0.48
C ALA A 215 26.90 -5.91 0.76
N ASP A 216 26.27 -5.73 1.92
CA ASP A 216 26.72 -6.32 3.18
C ASP A 216 26.56 -7.84 3.17
N ARG A 217 25.48 -8.36 2.57
CA ARG A 217 25.33 -9.81 2.36
C ARG A 217 26.48 -10.39 1.53
N ILE A 218 26.81 -9.74 0.41
CA ILE A 218 27.94 -10.18 -0.45
C ILE A 218 29.25 -10.08 0.31
N TRP A 219 29.43 -9.04 1.12
CA TRP A 219 30.59 -8.90 1.99
C TRP A 219 30.67 -10.08 2.98
N LEU A 220 29.61 -10.37 3.73
CA LEU A 220 29.55 -11.48 4.69
C LEU A 220 29.82 -12.86 4.09
N THR A 221 29.34 -13.12 2.87
CA THR A 221 29.58 -14.42 2.19
C THR A 221 31.05 -14.73 1.93
N LYS A 222 31.95 -13.74 2.01
CA LYS A 222 33.39 -13.96 1.82
C LYS A 222 34.07 -14.61 3.02
N PHE A 223 33.52 -14.48 4.22
CA PHE A 223 34.20 -14.83 5.47
C PHE A 223 33.95 -16.26 5.96
N GLU A 224 33.30 -17.10 5.15
CA GLU A 224 32.99 -18.48 5.50
C GLU A 224 32.45 -18.65 6.94
N LEU A 225 31.53 -17.78 7.38
CA LEU A 225 31.03 -17.75 8.78
C LEU A 225 30.57 -19.12 9.29
N ALA A 226 29.91 -19.91 8.45
CA ALA A 226 29.49 -21.27 8.77
C ALA A 226 30.67 -22.21 9.08
N GLN A 227 31.81 -22.02 8.40
CA GLN A 227 33.03 -22.78 8.67
C GLN A 227 33.66 -22.34 10.00
N ALA A 228 33.73 -21.04 10.26
CA ALA A 228 34.22 -20.49 11.52
C ALA A 228 33.42 -21.00 12.73
N THR A 229 32.09 -20.92 12.63
CA THR A 229 31.16 -21.42 13.65
C THR A 229 31.32 -22.91 13.87
N LYS A 230 31.38 -23.71 12.79
CA LYS A 230 31.61 -25.14 12.89
C LYS A 230 32.93 -25.50 13.61
N VAL A 231 34.01 -24.77 13.33
CA VAL A 231 35.30 -25.01 14.01
C VAL A 231 35.19 -24.73 15.49
N LEU A 232 34.47 -23.67 15.90
CA LEU A 232 34.22 -23.38 17.32
C LEU A 232 33.35 -24.44 17.98
N ASP A 233 32.30 -24.91 17.31
CA ASP A 233 31.46 -26.00 17.81
C ASP A 233 32.27 -27.29 18.00
N ASP A 234 33.09 -27.64 17.00
CA ASP A 234 33.95 -28.83 17.06
C ASP A 234 34.96 -28.73 18.22
N LEU A 235 35.49 -27.53 18.51
CA LEU A 235 36.35 -27.27 19.67
C LEU A 235 35.59 -27.40 21.00
N LEU A 236 34.43 -26.75 21.11
CA LEU A 236 33.57 -26.79 22.29
C LEU A 236 33.10 -28.20 22.62
N ALA A 237 32.99 -29.07 21.61
CA ALA A 237 32.64 -30.48 21.78
C ALA A 237 33.78 -31.35 22.34
N GLN A 238 35.02 -30.87 22.46
CA GLN A 238 36.15 -31.63 22.99
C GLN A 238 36.34 -31.40 24.51
N PRO A 239 35.77 -32.24 25.40
CA PRO A 239 35.86 -32.02 26.86
C PRO A 239 37.29 -31.97 27.40
N ALA A 240 38.24 -32.64 26.73
CA ALA A 240 39.66 -32.63 27.11
C ALA A 240 40.30 -31.22 27.08
N LEU A 241 39.73 -30.28 26.32
CA LEU A 241 40.20 -28.88 26.27
C LEU A 241 39.74 -28.04 27.46
N TRP A 242 38.68 -28.47 28.16
CA TRP A 242 37.90 -27.59 29.07
C TRP A 242 37.90 -28.04 30.54
N THR A 243 38.45 -29.21 30.88
CA THR A 243 38.50 -29.69 32.27
C THR A 243 39.50 -28.92 33.13
N ASP A 244 39.01 -28.33 34.23
CA ASP A 244 39.78 -27.54 35.20
C ASP A 244 40.89 -28.34 35.90
N ALA A 245 42.03 -27.72 36.23
CA ALA A 245 43.13 -28.40 36.97
C ALA A 245 42.80 -28.68 38.41
N THR A 246 41.86 -27.91 38.92
CA THR A 246 41.55 -27.82 40.33
C THR A 246 40.71 -29.01 40.77
N GLU A 247 40.03 -29.67 39.83
CA GLU A 247 39.48 -31.00 40.01
C GLU A 247 40.57 -32.03 39.68
N GLY A 248 41.43 -32.30 40.66
CA GLY A 248 42.34 -33.44 40.59
C GLY A 248 41.56 -34.77 40.37
N PRO A 249 42.23 -35.81 39.86
CA PRO A 249 41.60 -37.11 39.58
C PRO A 249 40.94 -37.74 40.81
#